data_AF-A0A8H7SQJ5-F1
#
_entry.id   AF-A0A8H7SQJ5-F1
#
_cell.length_a   1.000
_cell.length_b   1.000
_cell.length_c   1.000
_cell.angle_alpha   90.00
_cell.angle_beta   90.00
_cell.angle_gamma   90.00
#
_symmetry.space_group_name_H-M   'P 1'
#
loop_
_entity.id
_entity.type
_entity.pdbx_description
1 polymer ?
#
loop_
_entity_poly.entity_id
_entity_poly.type
_entity_poly.pdbx_seq_one_letter_code
_entity_poly.pdbx_strand_id
1 'polypeptide(L)'
;MAPNYPEPGTIWKSGTEYEISWFDDKKSPSISKAWTKFKIDFMTGDNNNQKFLKNVARDLDASQINSINWTAPAVKPHSAIYFLMFTNEKGDNAWTTRFAITDEEDKLSKPQHAVQPDGAKIPWGVGRMVSDAKGFPLSNVAYSMTPAMASAAERNAAVEIAVSNNSNQKIKLSFSILFLSAAASLLNL
;
A
#
# COMPACT_ATOMS: atom_id res chain seq x y z
N MET A 1 -4.15 12.13 23.45
CA MET A 1 -3.27 12.76 22.43
C MET A 1 -4.11 13.15 21.23
N ALA A 2 -3.86 14.34 20.66
CA ALA A 2 -4.51 14.81 19.43
C ALA A 2 -3.47 15.11 18.33
N PRO A 3 -3.37 14.27 17.28
CA PRO A 3 -2.66 14.61 16.05
C PRO A 3 -3.30 15.85 15.40
N ASN A 4 -2.48 16.82 15.02
CA ASN A 4 -2.95 18.10 14.48
C ASN A 4 -2.43 18.41 13.08
N TYR A 5 -1.34 17.77 12.65
CA TYR A 5 -0.85 17.90 11.28
C TYR A 5 -0.30 16.55 10.80
N PRO A 6 -0.65 16.10 9.57
CA PRO A 6 -1.49 16.77 8.57
C PRO A 6 -2.97 16.93 8.96
N GLU A 7 -3.60 17.98 8.45
CA GLU A 7 -5.00 18.36 8.70
C GLU A 7 -5.89 18.17 7.44
N PRO A 8 -7.23 18.28 7.52
CA PRO A 8 -8.11 18.09 6.37
C PRO A 8 -7.75 19.03 5.21
N GLY A 9 -7.61 18.48 4.01
CA GLY A 9 -7.22 19.25 2.82
C GLY A 9 -5.72 19.46 2.65
N THR A 10 -4.89 18.97 3.58
CA THR A 10 -3.44 18.91 3.38
C THR A 10 -3.10 18.07 2.15
N ILE A 11 -2.19 18.59 1.33
CA ILE A 11 -1.64 17.90 0.15
C ILE A 11 -0.13 17.82 0.32
N TRP A 12 0.39 16.60 0.32
CA TRP A 12 1.82 16.32 0.34
C TRP A 12 2.29 15.80 -1.02
N LYS A 13 3.46 16.24 -1.45
CA LYS A 13 4.14 15.73 -2.63
C LYS A 13 5.01 14.53 -2.26
N SER A 14 4.88 13.45 -3.02
CA SER A 14 5.75 12.27 -2.85
C SER A 14 7.23 12.67 -2.91
N GLY A 15 8.07 12.05 -2.09
CA GLY A 15 9.51 12.33 -2.01
C GLY A 15 9.89 13.60 -1.24
N THR A 16 8.92 14.42 -0.81
CA THR A 16 9.17 15.63 0.00
C THR A 16 9.04 15.33 1.49
N GLU A 17 9.89 15.95 2.30
CA GLU A 17 9.83 15.88 3.76
C GLU A 17 8.78 16.85 4.32
N TYR A 18 7.96 16.36 5.24
CA TYR A 18 6.93 17.14 5.93
C TYR A 18 6.99 16.89 7.44
N GLU A 19 6.55 17.88 8.21
CA GLU A 19 6.32 17.70 9.64
C GLU A 19 5.06 16.82 9.86
N ILE A 20 5.07 16.05 10.93
CA ILE A 20 3.92 15.42 11.57
C ILE A 20 3.90 15.91 13.00
N SER A 21 2.79 16.49 13.46
CA SER A 21 2.70 17.06 14.82
C SER A 21 1.42 16.69 15.55
N TRP A 22 1.52 16.72 16.88
CA TRP A 22 0.44 16.43 17.82
C TRP A 22 0.54 17.32 19.07
N PHE A 23 -0.57 17.41 19.81
CA PHE A 23 -0.61 18.09 21.11
C PHE A 23 -1.35 17.27 22.18
N ASP A 24 -1.22 17.70 23.43
CA ASP A 24 -1.97 17.15 24.55
C ASP A 24 -3.45 17.58 24.46
N ASP A 25 -4.34 16.61 24.26
CA ASP A 25 -5.79 16.83 24.22
C ASP A 25 -6.40 17.13 25.60
N LYS A 26 -5.58 17.12 26.66
CA LYS A 26 -5.99 17.35 28.05
C LYS A 26 -7.04 16.35 28.54
N LYS A 27 -7.15 15.19 27.87
CA LYS A 27 -8.06 14.10 28.24
C LYS A 27 -7.28 13.03 29.01
N SER A 28 -8.00 12.28 29.84
CA SER A 28 -7.43 11.12 30.52
C SER A 28 -7.47 9.89 29.61
N PRO A 29 -6.40 9.07 29.55
CA PRO A 29 -5.12 9.28 30.23
C PRO A 29 -4.28 10.38 29.55
N SER A 30 -3.59 11.19 30.36
CA SER A 30 -2.76 12.29 29.86
C SER A 30 -1.65 11.79 28.94
N ILE A 31 -1.19 12.65 28.03
CA ILE A 31 -0.14 12.31 27.07
C ILE A 31 1.14 11.82 27.77
N SER A 32 1.52 12.47 28.87
CA SER A 32 2.69 12.15 29.71
C SER A 32 2.62 10.81 30.43
N LYS A 33 1.45 10.15 30.47
CA LYS A 33 1.25 8.87 31.15
C LYS A 33 0.97 7.72 30.20
N ALA A 34 0.26 7.99 29.11
CA ALA A 34 -0.19 6.96 28.19
C ALA A 34 0.58 6.93 26.86
N TRP A 35 1.29 7.99 26.51
CA TRP A 35 1.93 8.13 25.19
C TRP A 35 3.44 8.35 25.32
N THR A 36 4.06 7.75 26.34
CA THR A 36 5.52 7.77 26.53
C THR A 36 6.26 6.76 25.66
N LYS A 37 5.51 5.85 25.04
CA LYS A 37 6.02 4.93 24.02
C LYS A 37 4.91 4.62 23.03
N PHE A 38 5.06 5.11 21.81
CA PHE A 38 4.08 4.92 20.74
C PHE A 38 4.74 4.82 19.37
N LYS A 39 3.95 4.40 18.38
CA LYS A 39 4.33 4.36 16.98
C LYS A 39 3.38 5.18 16.14
N ILE A 40 3.84 5.56 14.96
CA ILE A 40 3.01 6.17 13.91
C ILE A 40 3.04 5.24 12.72
N ASP A 41 1.87 4.84 12.24
CA ASP A 41 1.68 4.03 11.06
C ASP A 41 0.94 4.83 9.99
N PHE A 42 1.38 4.70 8.74
CA PHE A 42 0.74 5.26 7.56
C PHE A 42 -0.31 4.29 7.04
N MET A 43 -1.54 4.78 6.87
CA MET A 43 -2.73 3.97 6.70
C MET A 43 -3.61 4.46 5.54
N THR A 44 -4.54 3.61 5.09
CA THR A 44 -5.59 3.91 4.12
C THR A 44 -6.84 3.07 4.40
N GLY A 45 -7.91 3.18 3.60
CA GLY A 45 -9.16 2.42 3.77
C GLY A 45 -10.30 3.19 4.43
N ASP A 46 -11.40 2.48 4.67
CA ASP A 46 -12.58 2.99 5.38
C ASP A 46 -12.38 2.95 6.91
N ASN A 47 -13.31 3.56 7.65
CA ASN A 47 -13.21 3.68 9.10
C ASN A 47 -13.22 2.32 9.83
N ASN A 48 -13.89 1.32 9.27
CA ASN A 48 -14.05 -0.01 9.86
C ASN A 48 -12.99 -1.01 9.40
N ASN A 49 -12.36 -0.79 8.23
CA ASN A 49 -11.36 -1.68 7.65
C ASN A 49 -10.14 -0.90 7.16
N GLN A 50 -9.40 -0.36 8.13
CA GLN A 50 -8.16 0.37 7.91
C GLN A 50 -7.05 -0.58 7.46
N LYS A 51 -6.28 -0.16 6.46
CA LYS A 51 -5.19 -0.92 5.86
C LYS A 51 -3.85 -0.26 6.19
N PHE A 52 -2.97 -1.04 6.78
CA PHE A 52 -1.59 -0.66 7.02
C PHE A 52 -0.82 -0.56 5.71
N LEU A 53 -0.03 0.50 5.55
CA LEU A 53 0.87 0.68 4.41
C LEU A 53 2.33 0.64 4.85
N LYS A 54 2.71 1.47 5.83
CA LYS A 54 4.11 1.61 6.27
C LYS A 54 4.18 2.08 7.71
N ASN A 55 5.22 1.65 8.43
CA ASN A 55 5.56 2.26 9.70
C ASN A 55 6.34 3.56 9.44
N VAL A 56 5.85 4.67 9.99
CA VAL A 56 6.47 6.00 9.88
C VAL A 56 7.58 6.14 10.91
N ALA A 57 7.27 5.81 12.16
CA ALA A 57 8.19 5.87 13.29
C ALA A 57 7.75 4.91 14.40
N ARG A 58 8.67 4.60 15.31
CA ARG A 58 8.47 3.76 16.52
C ARG A 58 9.19 4.35 17.71
N ASP A 59 8.84 3.83 18.88
CA ASP A 59 9.50 4.12 20.15
C ASP A 59 9.56 5.63 20.46
N LEU A 60 8.51 6.35 20.04
CA LEU A 60 8.36 7.79 20.29
C LEU A 60 7.82 8.05 21.69
N ASP A 61 8.26 9.14 22.30
CA ASP A 61 7.81 9.61 23.61
C ASP A 61 7.18 11.01 23.51
N ALA A 62 5.86 11.08 23.62
CA ALA A 62 5.11 12.33 23.48
C ALA A 62 5.25 13.26 24.70
N SER A 63 5.94 12.84 25.76
CA SER A 63 6.36 13.73 26.86
C SER A 63 7.63 14.53 26.52
N GLN A 64 8.40 14.08 25.53
CA GLN A 64 9.67 14.68 25.13
C GLN A 64 9.55 15.45 23.81
N ILE A 65 8.73 14.93 22.88
CA ILE A 65 8.56 15.49 21.54
C ILE A 65 7.08 15.64 21.19
N ASN A 66 6.79 16.62 20.34
CA ASN A 66 5.45 16.87 19.81
C ASN A 66 5.39 16.90 18.28
N SER A 67 6.52 16.67 17.61
CA SER A 67 6.58 16.52 16.16
C SER A 67 7.74 15.64 15.70
N ILE A 68 7.65 15.14 14.47
CA ILE A 68 8.74 14.51 13.71
C ILE A 68 8.67 14.95 12.25
N ASN A 69 9.78 14.83 11.53
CA ASN A 69 9.79 14.96 10.08
C ASN A 69 9.70 13.57 9.42
N TRP A 70 8.99 13.50 8.29
CA TRP A 70 8.87 12.28 7.50
C TRP A 70 8.75 12.58 6.01
N THR A 71 9.48 11.82 5.20
CA THR A 71 9.38 11.88 3.74
C THR A 71 8.13 11.14 3.26
N ALA A 72 7.24 11.85 2.58
CA ALA A 72 6.03 11.28 2.01
C ALA A 72 6.39 10.21 0.95
N PRO A 73 5.87 8.98 1.04
CA PRO A 73 6.18 7.92 0.08
C PRO A 73 5.44 8.16 -1.24
N ALA A 74 5.95 7.57 -2.33
CA ALA A 74 5.17 7.42 -3.55
C ALA A 74 4.00 6.44 -3.31
N VAL A 75 2.79 6.83 -3.72
CA VAL A 75 1.57 6.04 -3.49
C VAL A 75 0.67 6.00 -4.71
N LYS A 76 -0.23 5.01 -4.76
CA LYS A 76 -1.37 4.99 -5.69
C LYS A 76 -2.65 4.57 -4.98
N PRO A 77 -3.80 5.21 -5.26
CA PRO A 77 -3.96 6.40 -6.10
C PRO A 77 -3.42 7.67 -5.44
N HIS A 78 -3.06 8.69 -6.24
CA HIS A 78 -2.75 10.02 -5.71
C HIS A 78 -4.06 10.68 -5.29
N SER A 79 -4.45 10.57 -4.02
CA SER A 79 -5.79 10.95 -3.56
C SER A 79 -5.83 11.27 -2.06
N ALA A 80 -6.88 11.97 -1.62
CA ALA A 80 -7.15 12.33 -0.24
C ALA A 80 -7.73 11.16 0.57
N ILE A 81 -6.99 10.05 0.67
CA ILE A 81 -7.45 8.80 1.29
C ILE A 81 -6.47 8.22 2.32
N TYR A 82 -5.41 8.95 2.62
CA TYR A 82 -4.34 8.50 3.52
C TYR A 82 -4.45 9.19 4.86
N PHE A 83 -4.05 8.51 5.92
CA PHE A 83 -4.05 9.07 7.27
C PHE A 83 -2.94 8.43 8.10
N LEU A 84 -2.59 9.09 9.20
CA LEU A 84 -1.61 8.59 10.16
C LEU A 84 -2.36 8.08 11.39
N MET A 85 -2.02 6.87 11.82
CA MET A 85 -2.52 6.26 13.04
C MET A 85 -1.40 6.21 14.06
N PHE A 86 -1.68 6.74 15.24
CA PHE A 86 -0.83 6.76 16.40
C PHE A 86 -1.33 5.66 17.33
N THR A 87 -0.43 4.76 17.75
CA THR A 87 -0.80 3.65 18.65
C THR A 87 0.21 3.55 19.78
N ASN A 88 -0.25 3.62 21.02
CA ASN A 88 0.60 3.40 22.19
C ASN A 88 0.73 1.90 22.54
N GLU A 89 1.57 1.58 23.53
CA GLU A 89 1.77 0.19 23.97
C GLU A 89 0.53 -0.47 24.59
N LYS A 90 -0.45 0.31 25.01
CA LYS A 90 -1.73 -0.20 25.56
C LYS A 90 -2.78 -0.48 24.48
N GLY A 91 -2.49 -0.11 23.22
CA GLY A 91 -3.41 -0.24 22.10
C GLY A 91 -4.40 0.93 21.95
N ASP A 92 -4.24 2.01 22.71
CA ASP A 92 -4.99 3.25 22.49
C ASP A 92 -4.59 3.85 21.15
N ASN A 93 -5.57 4.34 20.40
CA ASN A 93 -5.37 4.92 19.08
C ASN A 93 -5.79 6.38 19.02
N ALA A 94 -5.01 7.15 18.25
CA ALA A 94 -5.38 8.47 17.77
C ALA A 94 -5.01 8.56 16.29
N TRP A 95 -5.65 9.42 15.51
CA TRP A 95 -5.35 9.51 14.08
C TRP A 95 -5.53 10.92 13.55
N THR A 96 -4.83 11.22 12.47
CA THR A 96 -5.08 12.42 11.67
C THR A 96 -6.35 12.24 10.85
N THR A 97 -6.91 13.34 10.38
CA THR A 97 -7.87 13.28 9.28
C THR A 97 -7.19 12.79 7.99
N ARG A 98 -7.99 12.42 7.00
CA ARG A 98 -7.48 12.01 5.69
C ARG A 98 -6.83 13.21 4.99
N PHE A 99 -5.64 12.98 4.44
CA PHE A 99 -4.87 13.94 3.66
C PHE A 99 -4.51 13.33 2.30
N ALA A 100 -4.08 14.19 1.37
CA ALA A 100 -3.73 13.79 0.02
C ALA A 100 -2.21 13.63 -0.13
N ILE A 101 -1.81 12.63 -0.91
CA ILE A 101 -0.45 12.55 -1.44
C ILE A 101 -0.52 12.59 -2.96
N THR A 102 0.26 13.47 -3.57
CA THR A 102 0.35 13.67 -5.01
C THR A 102 1.70 13.19 -5.57
N ASP A 103 1.78 13.07 -6.89
CA ASP A 103 3.01 12.83 -7.62
C ASP A 103 3.81 14.13 -7.83
N GLU A 104 4.89 14.06 -8.62
CA GLU A 104 5.72 15.23 -8.94
C GLU A 104 4.94 16.29 -9.74
N GLU A 105 3.92 15.88 -10.48
CA GLU A 105 3.06 16.73 -11.35
C GLU A 105 1.90 17.38 -10.60
N ASP A 106 1.82 17.22 -9.27
CA ASP A 106 0.75 17.74 -8.41
C ASP A 106 -0.68 17.27 -8.82
N LYS A 107 -0.77 16.10 -9.47
CA LYS A 107 -2.07 15.55 -9.90
C LYS A 107 -2.75 14.78 -8.78
N LEU A 108 -4.02 15.10 -8.55
CA LEU A 108 -4.89 14.37 -7.63
C LEU A 108 -6.05 13.72 -8.37
N SER A 109 -6.31 12.48 -8.00
CA SER A 109 -7.48 11.69 -8.36
C SER A 109 -8.51 11.74 -7.23
N LYS A 110 -9.78 11.60 -7.59
CA LYS A 110 -10.87 11.53 -6.60
C LYS A 110 -10.74 10.26 -5.76
N PRO A 111 -11.13 10.29 -4.48
CA PRO A 111 -11.28 9.09 -3.68
C PRO A 111 -12.18 8.06 -4.38
N GLN A 112 -11.87 6.77 -4.22
CA GLN A 112 -12.61 5.68 -4.85
C GLN A 112 -14.09 5.66 -4.41
N HIS A 113 -14.36 6.06 -3.18
CA HIS A 113 -15.69 6.10 -2.58
C HIS A 113 -15.93 7.45 -1.91
N ALA A 114 -17.10 8.05 -2.15
CA ALA A 114 -17.46 9.35 -1.57
C ALA A 114 -18.07 9.26 -0.15
N VAL A 115 -18.54 8.07 0.24
CA VAL A 115 -19.28 7.81 1.49
C VAL A 115 -18.73 6.53 2.13
N GLN A 116 -18.65 6.53 3.46
CA GLN A 116 -18.28 5.36 4.26
C GLN A 116 -19.36 4.27 4.17
N PRO A 117 -19.01 2.99 4.43
CA PRO A 117 -19.99 1.91 4.48
C PRO A 117 -21.13 2.12 5.49
N ASP A 118 -20.91 2.91 6.54
CA ASP A 118 -21.91 3.28 7.56
C ASP A 118 -22.80 4.48 7.16
N GLY A 119 -22.58 5.06 5.98
CA GLY A 119 -23.33 6.22 5.47
C GLY A 119 -22.72 7.59 5.79
N ALA A 120 -21.62 7.66 6.56
CA ALA A 120 -20.96 8.93 6.83
C ALA A 120 -20.36 9.51 5.53
N LYS A 121 -20.54 10.82 5.31
CA LYS A 121 -20.02 11.56 4.14
C LYS A 121 -18.52 11.84 4.26
N ILE A 122 -17.74 10.79 4.46
CA ILE A 122 -16.29 10.84 4.57
C ILE A 122 -15.73 10.02 3.40
N PRO A 123 -15.09 10.64 2.40
CA PRO A 123 -14.50 9.92 1.29
C PRO A 123 -13.39 8.97 1.75
N TRP A 124 -13.23 7.86 1.04
CA TRP A 124 -12.19 6.87 1.30
C TRP A 124 -11.79 6.12 0.02
N GLY A 125 -10.75 5.32 0.15
CA GLY A 125 -10.29 4.40 -0.87
C GLY A 125 -9.19 3.52 -0.31
N VAL A 126 -8.76 2.52 -1.07
CA VAL A 126 -7.64 1.66 -0.69
C VAL A 126 -6.42 2.06 -1.51
N GLY A 127 -5.46 2.70 -0.85
CA GLY A 127 -4.16 3.01 -1.43
C GLY A 127 -3.14 1.88 -1.29
N ARG A 128 -2.00 2.06 -1.94
CA ARG A 128 -0.80 1.24 -1.82
C ARG A 128 0.45 2.09 -2.02
N MET A 129 1.58 1.65 -1.47
CA MET A 129 2.86 2.23 -1.81
C MET A 129 3.28 1.81 -3.22
N VAL A 130 3.90 2.73 -3.94
CA VAL A 130 4.64 2.42 -5.16
C VAL A 130 6.06 2.10 -4.73
N SER A 131 6.55 0.90 -5.05
CA SER A 131 7.97 0.63 -4.92
C SER A 131 8.68 1.42 -6.01
N ASP A 132 9.55 2.34 -5.63
CA ASP A 132 10.55 2.86 -6.56
C ASP A 132 11.44 1.68 -6.96
N ALA A 133 11.17 1.09 -8.11
CA ALA A 133 12.04 0.10 -8.71
C ALA A 133 13.32 0.78 -9.24
N LYS A 134 14.08 1.45 -8.37
CA LYS A 134 15.53 1.38 -8.52
C LYS A 134 15.91 0.02 -7.98
N GLY A 135 15.92 -0.95 -8.88
CA GLY A 135 16.10 -2.36 -8.59
C GLY A 135 17.27 -2.59 -7.63
N PHE A 136 16.96 -2.95 -6.40
CA PHE A 136 17.86 -3.77 -5.63
C PHE A 136 17.89 -5.14 -6.33
N PRO A 137 19.06 -5.70 -6.67
CA PRO A 137 19.08 -7.04 -7.22
C PRO A 137 18.37 -7.94 -6.22
N LEU A 138 17.36 -8.66 -6.70
CA LEU A 138 16.84 -9.81 -5.99
C LEU A 138 18.04 -10.75 -5.83
N SER A 139 18.66 -10.75 -4.66
CA SER A 139 19.49 -11.86 -4.24
C SER A 139 18.55 -13.04 -4.15
N ASN A 140 18.48 -13.83 -5.23
CA ASN A 140 17.98 -15.19 -5.18
C ASN A 140 18.79 -15.88 -4.08
N VAL A 141 18.21 -15.96 -2.88
CA VAL A 141 18.69 -16.89 -1.87
C VAL A 141 18.34 -18.26 -2.41
N ALA A 142 19.24 -18.79 -3.23
CA ALA A 142 19.27 -20.20 -3.57
C ALA A 142 19.57 -20.92 -2.27
N TYR A 143 18.53 -21.41 -1.59
CA TYR A 143 18.71 -22.41 -0.55
C TYR A 143 19.38 -23.61 -1.22
N SER A 144 20.63 -23.88 -0.83
CA SER A 144 21.34 -25.09 -1.25
C SER A 144 20.64 -26.29 -0.61
N MET A 145 19.63 -26.82 -1.29
CA MET A 145 19.04 -28.09 -0.92
C MET A 145 20.04 -29.20 -1.23
N THR A 146 20.28 -30.09 -0.28
CA THR A 146 21.09 -31.30 -0.50
C THR A 146 20.36 -32.27 -1.45
N PRO A 147 21.06 -33.14 -2.20
CA PRO A 147 20.48 -33.94 -3.28
C PRO A 147 19.29 -34.84 -2.89
N ALA A 148 19.11 -35.14 -1.60
CA ALA A 148 18.01 -35.97 -1.11
C ALA A 148 16.63 -35.30 -1.19
N MET A 149 16.55 -33.97 -1.26
CA MET A 149 15.27 -33.23 -1.31
C MET A 149 14.76 -32.99 -2.74
N ALA A 150 15.60 -33.16 -3.76
CA ALA A 150 15.21 -33.04 -5.17
C ALA A 150 14.28 -34.20 -5.62
N SER A 151 14.52 -35.43 -5.13
CA SER A 151 13.75 -36.61 -5.53
C SER A 151 12.33 -36.69 -4.96
N ALA A 152 11.97 -35.83 -3.98
CA ALA A 152 10.61 -35.77 -3.45
C ALA A 152 9.71 -34.82 -4.24
N ALA A 153 10.27 -33.82 -4.93
CA ALA A 153 9.51 -32.86 -5.74
C ALA A 153 9.16 -33.41 -7.14
N GLU A 154 9.94 -34.36 -7.67
CA GLU A 154 9.70 -34.95 -8.99
C GLU A 154 8.55 -35.98 -9.02
N ARG A 155 8.09 -36.50 -7.87
CA ARG A 155 7.04 -37.53 -7.83
C ARG A 155 5.59 -37.01 -7.88
N ASN A 156 5.36 -35.70 -7.81
CA ASN A 156 4.00 -35.12 -7.92
C ASN A 156 3.77 -34.27 -9.18
N ALA A 157 4.76 -34.12 -10.06
CA ALA A 157 4.62 -33.36 -11.31
C ALA A 157 4.42 -34.25 -12.55
N ALA A 158 4.47 -35.58 -12.41
CA ALA A 158 4.32 -36.54 -13.50
C ALA A 158 3.34 -37.65 -13.14
N VAL A 159 2.05 -37.30 -13.06
CA VAL A 159 0.99 -38.25 -13.44
C VAL A 159 0.24 -37.58 -14.58
N GLU A 160 0.62 -38.01 -15.78
CA GLU A 160 -0.10 -37.79 -17.01
C GLU A 160 -1.57 -38.18 -16.84
N ILE A 161 -2.44 -37.34 -17.41
CA ILE A 161 -3.83 -37.67 -17.66
C ILE A 161 -3.85 -38.78 -18.72
N ALA A 162 -3.77 -40.03 -18.27
CA ALA A 162 -4.18 -41.19 -19.03
C ALA A 162 -5.58 -41.59 -18.57
N VAL A 163 -6.61 -40.95 -19.12
CA VAL A 163 -7.99 -41.47 -19.08
C VAL A 163 -8.41 -41.78 -20.52
N SER A 164 -8.53 -43.08 -20.80
CA SER A 164 -9.17 -43.60 -22.01
C SER A 164 -10.69 -43.34 -21.97
N ASN A 165 -11.20 -42.81 -23.08
CA ASN A 165 -12.56 -42.86 -23.64
C ASN A 165 -13.75 -43.25 -22.73
N ASN A 166 -14.73 -42.33 -22.56
CA ASN A 166 -16.05 -42.46 -23.19
C ASN A 166 -16.86 -41.15 -23.27
N SER A 167 -17.42 -40.88 -24.45
CA SER A 167 -18.58 -40.00 -24.80
C SER A 167 -18.55 -38.46 -24.58
N ASN A 168 -18.21 -37.77 -25.67
CA ASN A 168 -18.98 -36.70 -26.34
C ASN A 168 -19.22 -35.34 -25.64
N GLN A 169 -18.29 -34.38 -25.78
CA GLN A 169 -18.60 -32.95 -26.06
C GLN A 169 -17.36 -32.28 -26.72
N LYS A 170 -17.53 -31.73 -27.93
CA LYS A 170 -16.49 -30.96 -28.63
C LYS A 170 -16.40 -29.55 -28.05
N ILE A 171 -15.27 -29.18 -27.43
CA ILE A 171 -14.94 -27.76 -27.20
C ILE A 171 -13.88 -27.36 -28.21
N LYS A 172 -14.29 -26.53 -29.16
CA LYS A 172 -13.45 -25.97 -30.24
C LYS A 172 -12.89 -24.63 -29.74
N LEU A 173 -11.61 -24.56 -29.41
CA LEU A 173 -10.93 -23.30 -29.12
C LEU A 173 -10.23 -22.81 -30.40
N SER A 174 -10.77 -21.77 -31.02
CA SER A 174 -10.14 -21.01 -32.10
C SER A 174 -9.22 -19.95 -31.52
N PHE A 175 -7.95 -19.95 -31.91
CA PHE A 175 -7.04 -18.83 -31.72
C PHE A 175 -6.90 -18.06 -33.03
N SER A 176 -7.35 -16.80 -33.06
CA SER A 176 -7.07 -15.87 -34.16
C SER A 176 -5.79 -15.10 -33.82
N ILE A 177 -4.74 -15.32 -34.61
CA ILE A 177 -3.49 -14.55 -34.55
C ILE A 177 -3.58 -13.49 -35.64
N LEU A 178 -3.76 -12.23 -35.26
CA LEU A 178 -3.65 -11.08 -36.17
C LEU A 178 -2.17 -10.70 -36.27
N PHE A 179 -1.55 -11.05 -37.40
CA PHE A 179 -0.27 -10.48 -37.82
C PHE A 179 -0.52 -9.09 -38.43
N LEU A 180 -0.01 -8.03 -37.80
CA LEU A 180 0.15 -6.73 -38.46
C LEU A 180 1.54 -6.73 -39.13
N SER A 181 1.56 -6.90 -40.45
CA SER A 181 2.75 -6.74 -41.28
C SER A 181 2.96 -5.25 -41.55
N ALA A 182 4.10 -4.70 -41.11
CA ALA A 182 4.61 -3.42 -41.57
C ALA A 182 5.19 -3.58 -42.99
N ALA A 183 4.77 -2.74 -43.94
CA ALA A 183 5.42 -2.62 -45.23
C ALA A 183 5.97 -1.19 -45.37
N ALA A 184 7.29 -1.09 -45.43
CA ALA A 184 8.00 0.06 -45.96
C ALA A 184 8.95 -0.45 -47.05
N SER A 185 8.78 0.02 -48.29
CA SER A 185 9.87 0.21 -49.23
C SER A 185 9.49 1.21 -50.31
N LEU A 186 10.35 2.23 -50.46
CA LEU A 186 10.43 3.13 -51.61
C LEU A 186 10.89 2.37 -52.87
N LEU A 187 10.58 2.87 -54.08
CA LEU A 187 11.48 3.63 -54.99
C LEU A 187 10.97 3.67 -56.46
N ASN A 188 11.10 4.86 -57.08
CA ASN A 188 11.36 5.21 -58.50
C ASN A 188 10.55 4.61 -59.67
N LEU A 189 9.78 5.47 -60.35
CA LEU A 189 10.12 6.08 -61.65
C LEU A 189 9.29 7.33 -61.90
#